data_AF-A0A520MZ05-F1
#
_entry.id   AF-A0A520MZ05-F1
#
_cell.length_a   1.000
_cell.length_b   1.000
_cell.length_c   1.000
_cell.angle_alpha   90.00
_cell.angle_beta   90.00
_cell.angle_gamma   90.00
#
_symmetry.space_group_name_H-M   'P 1'
#
loop_
_entity.id
_entity.type
_entity.pdbx_description
1 polymer ?
#
loop_
_entity_poly.entity_id
_entity_poly.type
_entity_poly.pdbx_seq_one_letter_code
_entity_poly.pdbx_strand_id
1 'polypeptide(L)'
;MNEQVVELIIRERKFVFKIPYNDYVPFKEAEQKIIDLVEKLNPPAEKLDYGIVYAALQLAIENNRLAQKTKNESSDVEETVDEISEKLNIFLNQ
;
A
#
# COMPACT_ATOMS: atom_id res chain seq x y z
N MET A 1 16.91 0.12 17.30
CA MET A 1 15.74 0.72 16.65
C MET A 1 14.68 0.89 17.72
N ASN A 2 14.04 2.06 17.80
CA ASN A 2 12.92 2.21 18.71
C ASN A 2 11.73 1.49 18.09
N GLU A 3 11.18 0.52 18.81
CA GLU A 3 10.00 -0.25 18.44
C GLU A 3 8.90 -0.02 19.48
N GLN A 4 7.63 -0.14 19.06
CA GLN A 4 6.48 -0.10 19.94
C GLN A 4 5.58 -1.31 19.72
N VAL A 5 4.85 -1.68 20.76
CA VAL A 5 3.86 -2.76 20.71
C VAL A 5 2.52 -2.17 20.26
N VAL A 6 1.91 -2.79 19.27
CA VAL A 6 0.57 -2.46 18.79
C VAL A 6 -0.32 -3.70 18.83
N GLU A 7 -1.61 -3.46 18.98
CA GLU A 7 -2.64 -4.50 18.99
C GLU A 7 -3.60 -4.25 17.83
N LEU A 8 -3.96 -5.32 17.14
CA LEU A 8 -4.99 -5.37 16.10
C LEU A 8 -6.08 -6.32 16.57
N ILE A 9 -7.33 -5.86 16.57
CA ILE A 9 -8.48 -6.68 16.95
C ILE A 9 -9.38 -6.82 15.73
N ILE A 10 -9.59 -8.07 15.30
CA ILE A 10 -10.54 -8.41 14.23
C ILE A 10 -11.58 -9.35 14.86
N ARG A 11 -12.80 -8.82 15.07
CA ARG A 11 -13.87 -9.50 15.80
C ARG A 11 -13.39 -9.95 17.19
N GLU A 12 -13.43 -11.25 17.47
CA GLU A 12 -13.01 -11.82 18.75
C GLU A 12 -11.52 -12.19 18.79
N ARG A 13 -10.76 -11.96 17.71
CA ARG A 13 -9.33 -12.31 17.62
C ARG A 13 -8.45 -11.10 17.86
N LYS A 14 -7.46 -11.28 18.73
CA LYS A 14 -6.45 -10.28 19.07
C LYS A 14 -5.09 -10.70 18.51
N PHE A 15 -4.42 -9.77 17.83
CA PHE A 15 -3.08 -9.93 17.27
C PHE A 15 -2.18 -8.84 17.86
N VAL A 16 -0.94 -9.19 18.23
CA VAL A 16 0.01 -8.27 18.85
C VAL A 16 1.29 -8.26 18.04
N PHE A 17 1.77 -7.06 17.70
CA PHE A 17 2.94 -6.85 16.86
C PHE A 17 3.92 -5.88 17.52
N LYS A 18 5.20 -6.00 17.14
CA LYS A 18 6.20 -4.94 17.37
C LYS A 18 6.46 -4.26 16.03
N ILE A 19 6.32 -2.94 16.00
CA ILE A 19 6.53 -2.13 14.80
C ILE A 19 7.54 -1.00 15.08
N PRO A 20 8.26 -0.49 14.07
CA PRO A 20 9.04 0.73 14.19
C PRO A 20 8.17 1.90 14.66
N TYR A 21 8.74 2.83 15.45
CA TYR A 21 7.98 3.99 15.93
C TYR A 21 7.38 4.84 14.81
N ASN A 22 8.12 5.01 13.72
CA ASN A 22 7.71 5.80 12.56
C ASN A 22 6.52 5.18 11.80
N ASP A 23 6.25 3.89 12.01
CA ASP A 23 5.18 3.17 11.33
C ASP A 23 3.86 3.19 12.10
N TYR A 24 3.78 3.87 13.25
CA TYR A 24 2.54 3.89 14.06
C TYR A 24 1.33 4.43 13.31
N VAL A 25 1.48 5.62 12.71
CA VAL A 25 0.39 6.28 12.00
C VAL A 25 0.00 5.46 10.75
N PRO A 26 0.94 5.04 9.89
CA PRO A 26 0.63 4.12 8.79
C PRO A 26 -0.01 2.80 9.24
N PHE A 27 0.42 2.25 10.38
CA PHE A 27 -0.15 1.03 10.94
C PHE A 27 -1.62 1.24 11.32
N LYS A 28 -1.97 2.36 11.98
CA LYS A 28 -3.36 2.65 12.36
C LYS A 28 -4.29 2.83 11.16
N GLU A 29 -3.79 3.42 10.09
CA GLU A 29 -4.54 3.51 8.82
C GLU A 29 -4.73 2.13 8.17
N ALA A 30 -3.68 1.31 8.13
CA ALA A 30 -3.73 -0.05 7.59
C ALA A 30 -4.63 -0.98 8.42
N GLU A 31 -4.61 -0.83 9.74
CA GLU A 31 -5.48 -1.54 10.69
C GLU A 31 -6.96 -1.34 10.34
N GLN A 32 -7.40 -0.08 10.17
CA GLN A 32 -8.79 0.18 9.82
C GLN A 32 -9.15 -0.43 8.45
N LYS A 33 -8.26 -0.28 7.46
CA LYS A 33 -8.50 -0.79 6.10
C LYS A 33 -8.67 -2.31 6.06
N ILE A 34 -7.86 -3.06 6.82
CA ILE A 34 -8.00 -4.53 6.85
C ILE A 34 -9.26 -4.98 7.60
N ILE A 35 -9.64 -4.29 8.69
CA ILE A 35 -10.89 -4.55 9.41
C ILE A 35 -12.08 -4.36 8.47
N ASP A 36 -12.15 -3.23 7.76
CA ASP A 36 -13.25 -2.92 6.84
C ASP A 36 -13.37 -3.96 5.72
N LEU A 37 -12.24 -4.43 5.17
CA LEU A 37 -12.22 -5.46 4.15
C LEU A 37 -12.73 -6.80 4.68
N VAL A 38 -12.27 -7.22 5.86
CA VAL A 38 -12.73 -8.48 6.48
C VAL A 38 -14.22 -8.41 6.78
N GLU A 39 -14.72 -7.30 7.31
CA GLU A 39 -16.16 -7.14 7.59
C GLU A 39 -17.00 -7.09 6.30
N LYS A 40 -16.49 -6.47 5.24
CA LYS A 40 -17.15 -6.49 3.92
C LYS A 40 -17.21 -7.90 3.32
N LEU A 41 -16.15 -8.70 3.48
CA LEU A 41 -16.14 -10.11 3.06
C LEU A 41 -17.10 -10.96 3.89
N ASN A 42 -17.37 -10.53 5.12
CA ASN A 42 -18.20 -11.19 6.11
C ASN A 42 -18.01 -12.72 6.16
N PRO A 43 -16.77 -13.21 6.36
CA PRO A 43 -16.54 -14.65 6.44
C PRO A 43 -17.27 -15.21 7.66
N PRO A 44 -17.77 -16.46 7.61
CA PRO A 44 -18.17 -17.19 8.80
C PRO A 44 -17.03 -17.24 9.82
N ALA A 45 -17.35 -17.33 11.12
CA ALA A 45 -16.35 -17.29 12.19
C ALA A 45 -15.28 -18.39 12.04
N GLU A 46 -15.68 -19.59 11.60
CA GLU A 46 -14.80 -20.73 11.34
C GLU A 46 -13.89 -20.54 10.11
N LYS A 47 -14.17 -19.53 9.27
CA LYS A 47 -13.39 -19.15 8.09
C LYS A 47 -12.78 -17.75 8.21
N LEU A 48 -12.69 -17.19 9.42
CA LEU A 48 -12.12 -15.85 9.62
C LEU A 48 -10.68 -15.76 9.10
N ASP A 49 -9.87 -16.81 9.28
CA ASP A 49 -8.50 -16.88 8.76
C ASP A 49 -8.45 -16.74 7.24
N TYR A 50 -9.36 -17.41 6.54
CA TYR A 50 -9.50 -17.27 5.09
C TYR A 50 -9.86 -15.82 4.70
N GLY A 51 -10.79 -15.19 5.42
CA GLY A 51 -11.17 -13.80 5.17
C GLY A 51 -10.01 -12.82 5.38
N ILE A 52 -9.23 -13.00 6.45
CA ILE A 52 -8.04 -12.18 6.73
C ILE A 52 -6.99 -12.35 5.63
N VAL A 53 -6.67 -13.58 5.24
CA VAL A 53 -5.71 -13.86 4.16
C VAL A 53 -6.19 -13.30 2.83
N TYR A 54 -7.48 -13.46 2.51
CA TYR A 54 -8.03 -12.93 1.27
C TYR A 54 -8.03 -11.40 1.23
N ALA A 55 -8.36 -10.73 2.35
CA ALA A 55 -8.25 -9.27 2.47
C ALA A 55 -6.80 -8.79 2.28
N ALA A 56 -5.82 -9.49 2.88
CA ALA A 56 -4.40 -9.18 2.69
C ALA A 56 -3.97 -9.33 1.22
N LEU A 57 -4.43 -10.37 0.52
CA LEU A 57 -4.17 -10.56 -0.91
C LEU A 57 -4.81 -9.46 -1.75
N GLN A 58 -6.03 -9.01 -1.43
CA GLN A 58 -6.66 -7.89 -2.12
C GLN A 58 -5.85 -6.60 -1.98
N LEU A 59 -5.35 -6.29 -0.78
CA LEU A 59 -4.47 -5.14 -0.54
C LEU A 59 -3.15 -5.26 -1.32
N ALA A 60 -2.54 -6.44 -1.35
CA ALA A 60 -1.31 -6.67 -2.11
C ALA A 60 -1.53 -6.49 -3.63
N ILE A 61 -2.65 -6.96 -4.17
CA ILE A 61 -3.03 -6.77 -5.57
C ILE A 61 -3.26 -5.28 -5.88
N GLU A 62 -3.96 -4.56 -5.00
CA GLU A 62 -4.17 -3.12 -5.12
C GLU A 62 -2.84 -2.36 -5.16
N ASN A 63 -1.94 -2.66 -4.22
CA ASN A 63 -0.60 -2.07 -4.16
C ASN A 63 0.22 -2.37 -5.43
N ASN A 64 0.18 -3.59 -5.95
CA ASN A 64 0.86 -3.95 -7.19
C ASN A 64 0.32 -3.16 -8.39
N ARG A 65 -1.00 -2.96 -8.47
CA ARG A 65 -1.63 -2.13 -9.53
C ARG A 65 -1.22 -0.66 -9.41
N LEU A 66 -1.19 -0.12 -8.20
CA LEU A 66 -0.72 1.25 -7.95
C LEU A 66 0.75 1.41 -8.33
N ALA A 67 1.61 0.48 -7.95
CA ALA A 67 3.03 0.51 -8.30
C ALA A 67 3.26 0.45 -9.82
N GLN A 68 2.50 -0.39 -10.54
CA GLN A 68 2.54 -0.44 -12.00
C GLN A 68 2.07 0.88 -12.64
N LYS A 69 0.99 1.47 -12.12
CA LYS A 69 0.48 2.76 -12.60
C LYS A 69 1.52 3.86 -12.41
N THR A 70 2.10 3.98 -11.21
CA THR A 70 3.14 4.97 -10.92
C THR A 70 4.37 4.77 -11.79
N LYS A 71 4.78 3.53 -12.05
CA LYS A 71 5.91 3.23 -12.95
C LYS A 71 5.65 3.68 -14.39
N ASN A 72 4.43 3.46 -14.88
CA ASN A 72 4.07 3.90 -16.23
C ASN A 72 4.04 5.43 -16.31
N GLU A 73 3.40 6.10 -15.34
CA GLU A 73 3.36 7.56 -15.27
C GLU A 73 4.77 8.18 -15.16
N SER A 74 5.70 7.55 -14.42
CA SER A 74 7.09 8.03 -14.38
C SER A 74 7.82 7.87 -15.71
N SER A 75 7.55 6.79 -16.46
CA SER A 75 8.13 6.58 -17.79
C SER A 75 7.67 7.66 -18.76
N ASP A 76 6.37 7.96 -18.76
CA ASP A 76 5.78 8.99 -19.62
C ASP A 76 6.37 10.39 -19.29
N VAL A 77 6.62 10.66 -18.01
CA VAL A 77 7.26 11.91 -17.56
C VAL A 77 8.73 11.98 -17.98
N GLU A 78 9.49 10.89 -17.86
CA GLU A 78 10.89 10.82 -18.30
C GLU A 78 11.01 11.08 -19.81
N GLU A 79 10.18 10.43 -20.63
CA GLU A 79 10.14 10.67 -22.08
C GLU A 79 9.85 12.14 -22.42
N THR A 80 8.90 12.75 -21.70
CA THR A 80 8.57 14.18 -21.88
C THR A 80 9.73 15.10 -21.50
N VAL A 81 10.46 14.79 -20.42
CA VAL A 81 11.63 15.56 -19.98
C VAL A 81 12.76 15.46 -20.99
N ASP A 82 12.99 14.28 -21.56
CA ASP A 82 14.01 14.04 -22.58
C ASP A 82 13.70 14.81 -23.86
N GLU A 83 12.45 14.78 -24.34
CA GLU A 83 12.01 15.56 -25.50
C GLU A 83 12.20 17.07 -25.29
N ILE A 84 11.85 17.60 -24.12
CA ILE A 84 12.02 19.03 -23.81
C ILE A 84 13.52 19.38 -23.77
N SER A 85 14.33 18.53 -23.17
CA SER A 85 15.79 18.72 -23.09
C SER A 85 16.43 18.73 -24.47
N GLU A 86 16.00 17.84 -25.38
CA GLU A 86 16.46 17.82 -26.77
C GLU A 86 16.07 19.11 -27.51
N LYS A 87 14.82 19.56 -27.37
CA LYS A 87 14.35 20.84 -27.97
C LYS A 87 15.14 22.04 -27.46
N LEU A 88 15.47 22.09 -26.17
CA LEU A 88 16.30 23.16 -25.59
C LEU A 88 17.73 23.11 -26.14
N ASN A 89 18.32 21.92 -26.28
CA ASN A 89 19.66 21.76 -26.86
C ASN A 89 19.71 22.23 -28.31
N ILE A 90 18.68 21.94 -29.11
CA ILE A 90 18.57 22.45 -30.48
C ILE A 90 18.49 23.98 -30.47
N PHE A 91 17.65 24.56 -29.59
CA PHE A 91 17.48 26.02 -29.51
C PHE A 91 18.75 26.76 -29.09
N LEU A 92 19.51 26.22 -28.12
CA LEU A 92 20.71 26.86 -27.58
C LEU A 92 21.94 26.78 -28.51
N ASN A 93 21.95 25.83 -29.44
CA ASN A 93 23.06 25.61 -30.37
C ASN A 93 22.76 26.14 -31.79
N GLN A 94 21.69 26.91 -31.95
CA GLN A 94 21.40 27.75 -33.13
C GLN A 94 21.98 29.15 -32.94
#